data_AF-A0A8T3A4Q0-F1
#
_entry.id   AF-A0A8T3A4Q0-F1
#
_cell.length_a   1.000
_cell.length_b   1.000
_cell.length_c   1.000
_cell.angle_alpha   90.00
_cell.angle_beta   90.00
_cell.angle_gamma   90.00
#
_symmetry.space_group_name_H-M   'P 1'
#
loop_
_entity.id
_entity.type
_entity.pdbx_description
1 polymer ?
#
loop_
_entity_poly.entity_id
_entity_poly.type
_entity_poly.pdbx_seq_one_letter_code
_entity_poly.pdbx_strand_id
1 'polypeptide(L)'
;MMLKLEAERISSSGRLVMWLRAEDKNGKKREIGGLCVRGSVVGGGGVRVINGRKVNGVVVGENKAAASYLEREGAEGKALNAFKLGRFVEERFVYRQTFVIRSYEIGPDKTSTMETLMNLLQETALNHVMSSGLASDGFGATHEMSLRKLIWVVTRVNIQVDKYSSWGDVVEIDTWVAAAGKNGMRRDWIIRDYSTKKTLTRATSNWVIMHRETRRLSKIPEQVREEVMPFYFDRSVIFEAEYDRTIDKLNDETAENIRSGLAPRWNDMDVNQHVNNVKYIGWILESVPMKVLEEYHLTSMTLEYRRECRQSHLLESLTTMKTSIAEDTDSDNSALRSTHLLRLQENKSEIVRARAQWCIKEQA
;
A
#
# COMPACT_ATOMS: atom_id res chain seq x y z
N MET A 1 -30.47 -32.20 -9.75
CA MET A 1 -29.12 -32.11 -10.32
C MET A 1 -28.26 -31.41 -9.28
N MET A 2 -27.28 -32.10 -8.72
CA MET A 2 -26.41 -31.54 -7.68
C MET A 2 -25.17 -30.98 -8.38
N LEU A 3 -24.87 -29.70 -8.17
CA LEU A 3 -23.64 -29.08 -8.68
C LEU A 3 -22.56 -29.25 -7.63
N LYS A 4 -21.45 -29.92 -7.99
CA LYS A 4 -20.26 -30.05 -7.13
C LYS A 4 -19.10 -29.31 -7.78
N LEU A 5 -18.45 -28.49 -6.96
CA LEU A 5 -17.19 -27.83 -7.29
C LEU A 5 -16.07 -28.74 -6.79
N GLU A 6 -15.31 -29.33 -7.71
CA GLU A 6 -14.17 -30.19 -7.40
C GLU A 6 -12.88 -29.45 -7.81
N ALA A 7 -11.93 -29.29 -6.88
CA ALA A 7 -10.63 -28.67 -7.15
C ALA A 7 -9.54 -29.75 -7.16
N GLU A 8 -8.78 -29.82 -8.24
CA GLU A 8 -7.70 -30.80 -8.40
C GLU A 8 -6.37 -30.08 -8.65
N ARG A 9 -5.34 -30.50 -7.91
CA ARG A 9 -3.99 -29.95 -8.02
C ARG A 9 -3.19 -30.84 -8.97
N ILE A 10 -2.95 -30.38 -10.18
CA ILE A 10 -2.13 -31.10 -11.16
C ILE A 10 -0.66 -30.81 -10.81
N SER A 11 0.05 -31.82 -10.31
CA SER A 11 1.42 -31.66 -9.80
C SER A 11 2.44 -31.33 -10.90
N SER A 12 3.60 -30.83 -10.45
CA SER A 12 4.75 -30.22 -11.15
C SER A 12 4.59 -28.81 -11.76
N SER A 13 3.37 -28.32 -12.04
CA SER A 13 3.19 -27.04 -12.76
C SER A 13 2.51 -25.88 -11.99
N GLY A 14 2.15 -26.08 -10.72
CA GLY A 14 1.50 -25.04 -9.90
C GLY A 14 0.10 -24.63 -10.38
N ARG A 15 -0.55 -25.48 -11.18
CA ARG A 15 -1.91 -25.23 -11.69
C ARG A 15 -2.95 -25.78 -10.70
N LEU A 16 -3.88 -24.92 -10.31
CA LEU A 16 -5.12 -25.34 -9.67
C LEU A 16 -6.21 -25.34 -10.74
N VAL A 17 -6.83 -26.50 -10.96
CA VAL A 17 -7.96 -26.60 -11.89
C VAL A 17 -9.22 -26.85 -11.06
N MET A 18 -10.18 -25.95 -11.20
CA MET A 18 -11.49 -26.08 -10.57
C MET A 18 -12.49 -26.51 -11.63
N TRP A 19 -13.16 -27.63 -11.41
CA TRP A 19 -14.18 -28.16 -12.30
C TRP A 19 -15.55 -27.97 -11.66
N LEU A 20 -16.52 -27.49 -12.45
CA LEU A 20 -17.93 -27.53 -12.09
C LEU A 20 -18.55 -28.76 -12.75
N ARG A 21 -18.93 -29.75 -11.94
CA ARG A 21 -19.55 -31.00 -12.42
C ARG A 21 -21.00 -31.08 -11.96
N ALA A 22 -21.89 -31.44 -12.88
CA ALA A 22 -23.26 -31.84 -12.59
C ALA A 22 -23.30 -33.34 -12.36
N GLU A 23 -23.93 -33.76 -11.26
CA GLU A 23 -24.26 -35.16 -11.02
C GLU A 23 -25.77 -35.35 -11.26
N ASP A 24 -26.11 -36.24 -12.19
CA ASP A 24 -27.50 -36.64 -12.42
C ASP A 24 -27.99 -37.64 -11.35
N LYS A 25 -29.30 -37.93 -11.35
CA LYS A 25 -29.92 -38.82 -10.35
C LYS A 25 -29.42 -40.28 -10.43
N ASN A 26 -28.66 -40.63 -11.46
CA ASN A 26 -28.10 -41.96 -11.68
C ASN A 26 -26.58 -41.99 -11.40
N GLY A 27 -26.01 -40.94 -10.79
CA GLY A 27 -24.59 -40.86 -10.44
C GLY A 27 -23.66 -40.56 -11.61
N LYS A 28 -24.20 -40.21 -12.79
CA LYS A 28 -23.38 -39.86 -13.96
C LYS A 28 -22.90 -38.42 -13.81
N LYS A 29 -21.58 -38.24 -13.71
CA LYS A 29 -20.94 -36.92 -13.65
C LYS A 29 -20.76 -36.35 -15.06
N ARG A 30 -21.21 -35.11 -15.28
CA ARG A 30 -21.01 -34.36 -16.51
C ARG A 30 -20.31 -33.04 -16.19
N GLU A 31 -19.23 -32.74 -16.90
CA GLU A 31 -18.51 -31.48 -16.77
C GLU A 31 -19.31 -30.35 -17.44
N ILE A 32 -19.46 -29.23 -16.72
CA ILE A 32 -20.24 -28.07 -17.17
C ILE A 32 -19.31 -26.89 -17.54
N GLY A 33 -18.12 -26.85 -16.94
CA GLY A 33 -17.09 -25.85 -17.21
C GLY A 33 -15.95 -25.94 -16.19
N GLY A 34 -14.81 -25.33 -16.51
CA GLY A 34 -13.63 -25.33 -15.64
C GLY A 34 -12.91 -23.98 -15.63
N LEU A 35 -12.29 -23.66 -14.49
CA LEU A 35 -11.42 -22.50 -14.29
C LEU A 35 -10.02 -23.00 -13.95
N CYS A 36 -9.03 -22.66 -14.76
CA CYS A 36 -7.62 -22.95 -14.47
C CYS A 36 -6.94 -21.69 -13.94
N VAL A 37 -6.54 -21.71 -12.67
CA VAL A 37 -5.77 -20.64 -12.05
C VAL A 37 -4.31 -21.06 -12.00
N ARG A 38 -3.43 -20.27 -12.60
CA ARG A 38 -1.98 -20.47 -12.53
C ARG A 38 -1.43 -19.60 -11.41
N GLY A 39 -0.91 -20.22 -10.35
CA GLY A 39 0.04 -19.53 -9.47
C GLY A 39 1.38 -19.47 -10.19
N SER A 40 1.76 -18.33 -10.74
CA SER A 40 3.11 -18.14 -11.30
C SER A 40 3.94 -17.23 -10.40
N VAL A 41 5.00 -17.79 -9.82
CA VAL A 41 6.23 -17.03 -9.60
C VAL A 41 6.83 -16.80 -10.99
N VAL A 42 6.98 -15.53 -11.38
CA VAL A 42 7.44 -15.16 -12.73
C VAL A 42 8.92 -14.79 -12.69
N GLY A 43 9.74 -15.56 -13.41
CA GLY A 43 11.06 -15.14 -13.86
C GLY A 43 11.16 -15.29 -15.39
N GLY A 44 11.79 -14.31 -16.07
CA GLY A 44 12.37 -14.47 -17.43
C GLY A 44 12.02 -13.45 -18.54
N GLY A 45 13.05 -13.07 -19.33
CA GLY A 45 13.13 -12.14 -20.50
C GLY A 45 13.60 -10.71 -20.16
N GLY A 46 14.56 -10.02 -20.83
CA GLY A 46 15.27 -8.85 -20.23
C GLY A 46 15.36 -7.47 -20.89
N VAL A 47 15.32 -6.38 -20.09
CA VAL A 47 15.48 -4.97 -20.53
C VAL A 47 16.87 -4.48 -20.17
N ARG A 48 17.67 -4.20 -21.20
CA ARG A 48 19.07 -3.79 -21.06
C ARG A 48 19.25 -2.28 -20.85
N VAL A 49 18.24 -1.46 -21.13
CA VAL A 49 18.33 0.01 -21.09
C VAL A 49 17.00 0.63 -20.64
N ILE A 50 17.05 1.52 -19.65
CA ILE A 50 15.93 2.37 -19.23
C ILE A 50 16.44 3.82 -19.22
N ASN A 51 15.73 4.71 -19.91
CA ASN A 51 16.01 6.15 -19.97
C ASN A 51 17.48 6.49 -20.30
N GLY A 52 18.03 5.78 -21.29
CA GLY A 52 19.41 5.97 -21.76
C GLY A 52 20.50 5.36 -20.86
N ARG A 53 20.14 4.73 -19.74
CA ARG A 53 21.09 4.09 -18.80
C ARG A 53 21.00 2.57 -18.89
N LYS A 54 22.14 1.88 -18.93
CA LYS A 54 22.20 0.41 -18.87
C LYS A 54 21.77 -0.03 -17.47
N VAL A 55 20.82 -0.95 -17.40
CA VAL A 55 20.43 -1.60 -16.14
C VAL A 55 21.18 -2.92 -16.10
N ASN A 56 22.00 -3.13 -15.07
CA ASN A 56 22.83 -4.34 -14.93
C ASN A 56 21.95 -5.58 -14.79
N GLY A 57 21.76 -6.32 -15.89
CA GLY A 57 21.26 -7.70 -15.89
C GLY A 57 19.79 -7.88 -15.48
N VAL A 58 18.99 -6.83 -15.34
CA VAL A 58 17.57 -6.95 -14.95
C VAL A 58 16.71 -7.36 -16.14
N VAL A 59 16.08 -8.51 -15.95
CA VAL A 59 15.39 -9.23 -17.01
C VAL A 59 13.87 -8.88 -16.95
N VAL A 60 13.44 -7.77 -17.58
CA VAL A 60 12.03 -7.40 -17.89
C VAL A 60 11.44 -8.16 -19.09
N GLY A 61 10.52 -9.08 -18.83
CA GLY A 61 9.84 -9.86 -19.87
C GLY A 61 8.51 -9.24 -20.24
N GLU A 62 8.28 -8.99 -21.52
CA GLU A 62 6.89 -8.99 -21.99
C GLU A 62 6.33 -10.40 -21.83
N ASN A 63 5.15 -10.44 -21.24
CA ASN A 63 4.44 -11.61 -20.81
C ASN A 63 4.06 -12.48 -22.04
N LYS A 64 4.93 -13.40 -22.49
CA LYS A 64 4.62 -14.27 -23.65
C LYS A 64 3.43 -15.22 -23.43
N ALA A 65 3.06 -15.48 -22.17
CA ALA A 65 1.84 -16.23 -21.85
C ALA A 65 0.56 -15.36 -21.94
N ALA A 66 0.68 -14.04 -21.76
CA ALA A 66 -0.36 -13.10 -22.18
C ALA A 66 -0.31 -12.89 -23.70
N ALA A 67 0.88 -12.89 -24.34
CA ALA A 67 1.05 -12.66 -25.78
C ALA A 67 0.34 -13.70 -26.64
N SER A 68 0.29 -14.97 -26.21
CA SER A 68 -0.46 -16.00 -26.92
C SER A 68 -1.99 -15.87 -26.77
N TYR A 69 -2.48 -15.07 -25.81
CA TYR A 69 -3.87 -14.61 -25.74
C TYR A 69 -4.09 -13.26 -26.43
N LEU A 70 -3.02 -12.50 -26.73
CA LEU A 70 -3.06 -11.13 -27.26
C LEU A 70 -3.27 -11.02 -28.77
N GLU A 71 -3.21 -12.11 -29.54
CA GLU A 71 -3.51 -12.03 -30.98
C GLU A 71 -5.02 -11.97 -31.29
N ARG A 72 -5.90 -12.10 -30.30
CA ARG A 72 -7.36 -12.18 -30.53
C ARG A 72 -8.23 -11.05 -30.00
N GLU A 73 -7.68 -10.03 -29.37
CA GLU A 73 -8.54 -8.97 -28.80
C GLU A 73 -8.25 -7.60 -29.42
N GLY A 74 -9.31 -7.01 -29.98
CA GLY A 74 -9.31 -5.66 -30.55
C GLY A 74 -9.07 -4.57 -29.50
N ALA A 75 -9.24 -3.29 -29.91
CA ALA A 75 -8.94 -2.12 -29.08
C ALA A 75 -9.59 -2.16 -27.66
N GLU A 76 -10.75 -2.81 -27.52
CA GLU A 76 -11.45 -2.98 -26.23
C GLU A 76 -10.71 -3.92 -25.26
N GLY A 77 -10.06 -4.98 -25.73
CA GLY A 77 -9.29 -5.90 -24.87
C GLY A 77 -7.99 -5.27 -24.35
N LYS A 78 -7.38 -4.37 -25.13
CA LYS A 78 -6.25 -3.55 -24.65
C LYS A 78 -6.67 -2.58 -23.54
N ALA A 79 -7.84 -1.95 -23.67
CA ALA A 79 -8.39 -1.07 -22.64
C ALA A 79 -8.72 -1.85 -21.35
N LEU A 80 -9.38 -3.01 -21.47
CA LEU A 80 -9.74 -3.86 -20.33
C LEU A 80 -8.51 -4.41 -19.58
N ASN A 81 -7.43 -4.74 -20.31
CA ASN A 81 -6.17 -5.18 -19.71
C ASN A 81 -5.40 -4.02 -19.04
N ALA A 82 -5.50 -2.79 -19.56
CA ALA A 82 -4.93 -1.61 -18.92
C ALA A 82 -5.57 -1.32 -17.54
N PHE A 83 -6.86 -1.63 -17.37
CA PHE A 83 -7.54 -1.60 -16.06
C PHE A 83 -7.03 -2.69 -15.10
N LYS A 84 -6.59 -3.85 -15.62
CA LYS A 84 -6.24 -5.02 -14.78
C LYS A 84 -4.80 -5.07 -14.29
N LEU A 85 -3.84 -4.44 -15.01
CA LEU A 85 -2.41 -4.67 -14.77
C LEU A 85 -1.57 -3.41 -14.53
N GLY A 86 -2.17 -2.21 -14.61
CA GLY A 86 -1.44 -0.94 -14.58
C GLY A 86 -0.45 -0.79 -15.75
N ARG A 87 0.19 0.38 -15.84
CA ARG A 87 1.14 0.70 -16.91
C ARG A 87 2.14 1.76 -16.47
N PHE A 88 3.29 1.78 -17.12
CA PHE A 88 4.21 2.90 -17.05
C PHE A 88 3.73 4.06 -17.93
N VAL A 89 3.85 5.28 -17.41
CA VAL A 89 3.64 6.56 -18.10
C VAL A 89 4.84 7.47 -17.82
N GLU A 90 4.89 8.66 -18.43
CA GLU A 90 5.99 9.62 -18.27
C GLU A 90 7.37 8.95 -18.42
N GLU A 91 7.65 8.38 -19.60
CA GLU A 91 8.94 7.71 -19.89
C GLU A 91 9.35 6.63 -18.86
N ARG A 92 8.36 5.91 -18.33
CA ARG A 92 8.52 4.88 -17.30
C ARG A 92 9.01 5.36 -15.93
N PHE A 93 8.99 6.66 -15.68
CA PHE A 93 9.21 7.21 -14.35
C PHE A 93 8.02 7.02 -13.42
N VAL A 94 6.80 6.99 -13.98
CA VAL A 94 5.56 6.90 -13.20
C VAL A 94 4.84 5.61 -13.55
N TYR A 95 4.40 4.88 -12.54
CA TYR A 95 3.51 3.74 -12.68
C TYR A 95 2.08 4.15 -12.33
N ARG A 96 1.15 3.80 -13.21
CA ARG A 96 -0.26 4.19 -13.16
C ARG A 96 -1.15 2.96 -13.12
N GLN A 97 -2.07 2.89 -12.17
CA GLN A 97 -3.04 1.80 -12.07
C GLN A 97 -4.42 2.32 -11.66
N THR A 98 -5.46 1.66 -12.14
CA THR A 98 -6.85 2.04 -11.88
C THR A 98 -7.51 1.02 -10.96
N PHE A 99 -8.31 1.49 -10.01
CA PHE A 99 -9.06 0.65 -9.08
C PHE A 99 -10.52 1.08 -9.03
N VAL A 100 -11.41 0.11 -8.84
CA VAL A 100 -12.80 0.36 -8.47
C VAL A 100 -12.93 0.14 -6.98
N ILE A 101 -13.46 1.13 -6.26
CA ILE A 101 -13.67 1.04 -4.81
C ILE A 101 -14.76 0.01 -4.52
N ARG A 102 -14.41 -1.01 -3.73
CA ARG A 102 -15.26 -2.15 -3.43
C ARG A 102 -16.12 -1.88 -2.19
N SER A 103 -17.18 -2.67 -2.03
CA SER A 103 -18.15 -2.48 -0.95
C SER A 103 -17.57 -2.65 0.45
N TYR A 104 -16.55 -3.48 0.63
CA TYR A 104 -15.89 -3.71 1.92
C TYR A 104 -14.71 -2.75 2.18
N GLU A 105 -14.41 -1.88 1.22
CA GLU A 105 -13.33 -0.88 1.29
C GLU A 105 -13.84 0.48 1.80
N ILE A 106 -15.14 0.59 2.08
CA ILE A 106 -15.79 1.78 2.63
C ILE A 106 -16.21 1.58 4.09
N GLY A 107 -16.23 2.66 4.85
CA GLY A 107 -16.76 2.70 6.21
C GLY A 107 -18.28 2.88 6.26
N PRO A 108 -18.86 2.97 7.47
CA PRO A 108 -20.29 3.19 7.68
C PRO A 108 -20.82 4.48 7.05
N ASP A 109 -19.96 5.48 6.85
CA ASP A 109 -20.27 6.75 6.19
C ASP A 109 -20.22 6.69 4.65
N LYS A 110 -20.09 5.48 4.08
CA LYS A 110 -20.05 5.21 2.62
C LYS A 110 -18.85 5.82 1.90
N THR A 111 -17.80 6.16 2.64
CA THR A 111 -16.52 6.65 2.09
C THR A 111 -15.40 5.64 2.34
N SER A 112 -14.39 5.62 1.48
CA SER A 112 -13.20 4.79 1.68
C SER A 112 -12.52 5.12 3.01
N THR A 113 -11.94 4.12 3.67
CA THR A 113 -11.20 4.37 4.92
C THR A 113 -9.76 4.80 4.63
N MET A 114 -9.09 5.42 5.62
CA MET A 114 -7.65 5.68 5.53
C MET A 114 -6.84 4.37 5.37
N GLU A 115 -7.32 3.27 5.97
CA GLU A 115 -6.73 1.94 5.79
C GLU A 115 -6.86 1.47 4.33
N THR A 116 -8.01 1.67 3.69
CA THR A 116 -8.21 1.39 2.26
C THR A 116 -7.24 2.19 1.40
N LEU A 117 -7.11 3.50 1.62
CA LEU A 117 -6.16 4.32 0.88
C LEU A 117 -4.75 3.75 1.00
N MET A 118 -4.29 3.46 2.22
CA MET A 118 -2.96 2.90 2.45
C MET A 118 -2.76 1.52 1.80
N ASN A 119 -3.79 0.66 1.77
CA ASN A 119 -3.74 -0.61 1.02
C ASN A 119 -3.53 -0.36 -0.48
N LEU A 120 -4.25 0.59 -1.08
CA LEU A 120 -4.08 0.96 -2.49
C LEU A 120 -2.68 1.53 -2.77
N LEU A 121 -2.13 2.35 -1.87
CA LEU A 121 -0.76 2.86 -1.98
C LEU A 121 0.27 1.73 -1.94
N GLN A 122 0.11 0.77 -1.03
CA GLN A 122 0.99 -0.39 -0.92
C GLN A 122 0.92 -1.30 -2.15
N GLU A 123 -0.28 -1.62 -2.62
CA GLU A 123 -0.51 -2.45 -3.80
C GLU A 123 0.14 -1.82 -5.06
N THR A 124 -0.08 -0.52 -5.28
CA THR A 124 0.51 0.19 -6.42
C THR A 124 2.03 0.29 -6.33
N ALA A 125 2.59 0.42 -5.13
CA ALA A 125 4.04 0.40 -4.92
C ALA A 125 4.65 -0.96 -5.26
N LEU A 126 4.01 -2.06 -4.85
CA LEU A 126 4.46 -3.42 -5.17
C LEU A 126 4.35 -3.68 -6.68
N ASN A 127 3.21 -3.34 -7.29
CA ASN A 127 3.01 -3.52 -8.73
C ASN A 127 3.97 -2.68 -9.57
N HIS A 128 4.33 -1.48 -9.12
CA HIS A 128 5.37 -0.68 -9.74
C HIS A 128 6.73 -1.39 -9.75
N VAL A 129 7.16 -1.95 -8.60
CA VAL A 129 8.46 -2.63 -8.49
C VAL A 129 8.46 -3.99 -9.21
N MET A 130 7.34 -4.69 -9.22
CA MET A 130 7.16 -5.89 -10.04
C MET A 130 7.26 -5.56 -11.53
N SER A 131 6.58 -4.52 -11.99
CA SER A 131 6.54 -4.12 -13.39
C SER A 131 7.86 -3.51 -13.88
N SER A 132 8.66 -2.94 -12.98
CA SER A 132 9.99 -2.42 -13.31
C SER A 132 11.01 -3.54 -13.56
N GLY A 133 10.69 -4.79 -13.17
CA GLY A 133 11.60 -5.93 -13.22
C GLY A 133 12.59 -5.97 -12.05
N LEU A 134 12.54 -5.01 -11.13
CA LEU A 134 13.46 -4.94 -10.01
C LEU A 134 13.12 -5.94 -8.89
N ALA A 135 11.87 -6.43 -8.81
CA ALA A 135 11.47 -7.36 -7.75
C ALA A 135 12.10 -8.76 -7.92
N SER A 136 13.16 -9.04 -7.14
CA SER A 136 13.80 -10.36 -7.08
C SER A 136 12.97 -11.36 -6.27
N ASP A 137 12.33 -10.91 -5.18
CA ASP A 137 11.58 -11.75 -4.22
C ASP A 137 10.06 -11.50 -4.22
N GLY A 138 9.58 -10.61 -5.08
CA GLY A 138 8.16 -10.24 -5.17
C GLY A 138 7.71 -9.11 -4.23
N PHE A 139 8.55 -8.68 -3.28
CA PHE A 139 8.19 -7.70 -2.25
C PHE A 139 9.13 -6.47 -2.22
N GLY A 140 9.72 -6.16 -3.38
CA GLY A 140 10.46 -4.93 -3.59
C GLY A 140 11.95 -4.98 -3.33
N ALA A 141 12.53 -6.13 -2.96
CA ALA A 141 13.98 -6.28 -2.88
C ALA A 141 14.58 -6.47 -4.28
N THR A 142 15.58 -5.66 -4.60
CA THR A 142 16.35 -5.80 -5.84
C THR A 142 17.26 -7.03 -5.79
N HIS A 143 17.88 -7.37 -6.93
CA HIS A 143 18.85 -8.46 -7.00
C HIS A 143 20.03 -8.20 -6.05
N GLU A 144 20.64 -7.01 -6.15
CA GLU A 144 21.79 -6.65 -5.31
C GLU A 144 21.43 -6.54 -3.82
N MET A 145 20.18 -6.17 -3.50
CA MET A 145 19.67 -6.19 -2.14
C MET A 145 19.54 -7.62 -1.60
N SER A 146 18.98 -8.53 -2.39
CA SER A 146 18.80 -9.94 -2.03
C SER A 146 20.15 -10.61 -1.73
N LEU A 147 21.16 -10.38 -2.57
CA LEU A 147 22.52 -10.89 -2.36
C LEU A 147 23.16 -10.41 -1.04
N ARG A 148 22.77 -9.22 -0.57
CA ARG A 148 23.30 -8.59 0.65
C ARG A 148 22.37 -8.72 1.85
N LYS A 149 21.28 -9.50 1.73
CA LYS A 149 20.24 -9.66 2.77
C LYS A 149 19.64 -8.33 3.21
N LEU A 150 19.48 -7.39 2.28
CA LEU A 150 18.95 -6.06 2.51
C LEU A 150 17.46 -6.01 2.17
N ILE A 151 16.71 -5.24 2.96
CA ILE A 151 15.28 -4.99 2.74
C ILE A 151 14.99 -3.50 2.83
N TRP A 152 13.95 -3.06 2.14
CA TRP A 152 13.37 -1.73 2.33
C TRP A 152 12.46 -1.73 3.53
N VAL A 153 12.62 -0.75 4.41
CA VAL A 153 11.70 -0.49 5.52
C VAL A 153 11.20 0.94 5.43
N VAL A 154 9.89 1.10 5.55
CA VAL A 154 9.25 2.42 5.59
C VAL A 154 9.49 3.04 6.96
N THR A 155 9.89 4.31 6.98
CA THR A 155 10.16 5.05 8.23
C THR A 155 9.15 6.16 8.47
N ARG A 156 8.61 6.74 7.39
CA ARG A 156 7.62 7.80 7.47
C ARG A 156 6.63 7.70 6.31
N VAL A 157 5.36 7.95 6.58
CA VAL A 157 4.30 8.09 5.57
C VAL A 157 3.51 9.35 5.90
N ASN A 158 3.17 10.15 4.90
CA ASN A 158 2.22 11.25 5.01
C ASN A 158 1.16 11.09 3.92
N ILE A 159 -0.11 11.15 4.30
CA ILE A 159 -1.26 11.05 3.40
C ILE A 159 -2.13 12.28 3.66
N GLN A 160 -2.44 13.02 2.60
CA GLN A 160 -3.35 14.16 2.60
C GLN A 160 -4.54 13.83 1.69
N VAL A 161 -5.75 13.90 2.24
CA VAL A 161 -7.00 13.54 1.57
C VAL A 161 -7.84 14.80 1.39
N ASP A 162 -8.03 15.19 0.14
CA ASP A 162 -8.90 16.30 -0.25
C ASP A 162 -10.36 15.82 -0.30
N LYS A 163 -10.60 14.60 -0.77
CA LYS A 163 -11.91 13.95 -0.80
C LYS A 163 -11.79 12.43 -0.82
N TYR A 164 -12.56 11.75 0.02
CA TYR A 164 -12.66 10.29 -0.02
C TYR A 164 -13.57 9.81 -1.16
N SER A 165 -13.21 8.68 -1.76
CA SER A 165 -14.02 7.99 -2.76
C SER A 165 -15.15 7.19 -2.11
N SER A 166 -16.25 7.01 -2.82
CA SER A 166 -17.39 6.18 -2.43
C SER A 166 -17.37 4.83 -3.14
N TRP A 167 -18.25 3.92 -2.70
CA TRP A 167 -18.40 2.62 -3.34
C TRP A 167 -18.79 2.76 -4.82
N GLY A 168 -18.08 2.03 -5.69
CA GLY A 168 -18.29 2.07 -7.14
C GLY A 168 -17.48 3.15 -7.86
N ASP A 169 -16.91 4.11 -7.14
CA ASP A 169 -16.02 5.10 -7.73
C ASP A 169 -14.78 4.43 -8.35
N VAL A 170 -14.30 5.03 -9.43
CA VAL A 170 -13.10 4.57 -10.13
C VAL A 170 -11.99 5.59 -9.88
N VAL A 171 -10.87 5.11 -9.33
CA VAL A 171 -9.71 5.95 -9.02
C VAL A 171 -8.50 5.55 -9.86
N GLU A 172 -7.73 6.53 -10.32
CA GLU A 172 -6.45 6.35 -11.01
C GLU A 172 -5.32 6.78 -10.08
N ILE A 173 -4.38 5.87 -9.82
CA ILE A 173 -3.28 6.07 -8.89
C ILE A 173 -1.98 6.11 -9.67
N ASP A 174 -1.26 7.22 -9.54
CA ASP A 174 0.13 7.36 -9.98
C ASP A 174 1.08 7.15 -8.80
N THR A 175 2.19 6.45 -9.02
CA THR A 175 3.31 6.38 -8.08
C THR A 175 4.66 6.44 -8.80
N TRP A 176 5.63 7.06 -8.16
CA TRP A 176 7.02 7.11 -8.60
C TRP A 176 7.95 7.13 -7.40
N VAL A 177 9.25 7.02 -7.66
CA VAL A 177 10.30 7.05 -6.64
C VAL A 177 11.28 8.17 -6.92
N ALA A 178 11.91 8.70 -5.89
CA ALA A 178 12.98 9.68 -5.97
C ALA A 178 14.04 9.40 -4.90
N ALA A 179 15.19 10.03 -5.01
CA ALA A 179 16.17 10.01 -3.92
C ALA A 179 15.63 10.77 -2.69
N ALA A 180 15.89 10.26 -1.49
CA ALA A 180 15.69 10.99 -0.24
C ALA A 180 17.02 11.11 0.51
N GLY A 181 17.71 12.24 0.32
CA GLY A 181 19.07 12.42 0.82
C GLY A 181 20.04 11.36 0.30
N LYS A 182 21.07 11.01 1.09
CA LYS A 182 22.12 10.08 0.66
C LYS A 182 21.73 8.60 0.77
N ASN A 183 20.89 8.24 1.75
CA ASN A 183 20.62 6.85 2.15
C ASN A 183 19.14 6.47 2.16
N GLY A 184 18.26 7.34 1.69
CA GLY A 184 16.83 7.09 1.63
C GLY A 184 16.31 7.09 0.19
N MET A 185 15.11 6.54 0.06
CA MET A 185 14.29 6.63 -1.14
C MET A 185 12.95 7.23 -0.74
N ARG A 186 12.50 8.24 -1.48
CA ARG A 186 11.15 8.80 -1.39
C ARG A 186 10.27 8.05 -2.38
N ARG A 187 9.04 7.75 -1.98
CA ARG A 187 7.98 7.31 -2.89
C ARG A 187 6.80 8.24 -2.74
N ASP A 188 6.29 8.73 -3.86
CA ASP A 188 5.17 9.65 -3.92
C ASP A 188 3.99 9.00 -4.65
N TRP A 189 2.79 9.48 -4.33
CA TRP A 189 1.56 9.08 -4.99
C TRP A 189 0.60 10.24 -5.20
N ILE A 190 -0.18 10.12 -6.28
CA ILE A 190 -1.38 10.92 -6.50
C ILE A 190 -2.52 9.97 -6.84
N ILE A 191 -3.62 10.06 -6.10
CA ILE A 191 -4.89 9.41 -6.41
C ILE A 191 -5.81 10.44 -7.03
N ARG A 192 -6.35 10.16 -8.21
CA ARG A 192 -7.31 11.01 -8.92
C ARG A 192 -8.60 10.27 -9.16
N ASP A 193 -9.69 11.01 -9.17
CA ASP A 193 -10.96 10.53 -9.72
C ASP A 193 -10.76 10.23 -11.22
N TYR A 194 -11.17 9.04 -11.66
CA TYR A 194 -10.91 8.60 -13.03
C TYR A 194 -11.62 9.46 -14.08
N SER A 195 -12.82 9.95 -13.76
CA SER A 195 -13.68 10.67 -14.70
C SER A 195 -13.34 12.16 -14.78
N THR A 196 -13.29 12.83 -13.63
CA THR A 196 -13.07 14.27 -13.50
C THR A 196 -11.59 14.64 -13.52
N LYS A 197 -10.69 13.68 -13.33
CA LYS A 197 -9.24 13.87 -13.17
C LYS A 197 -8.83 14.76 -11.99
N LYS A 198 -9.78 15.09 -11.10
CA LYS A 198 -9.48 15.83 -9.87
C LYS A 198 -8.63 14.98 -8.94
N THR A 199 -7.63 15.59 -8.33
CA THR A 199 -6.85 14.97 -7.26
C THR A 199 -7.73 14.78 -6.04
N LEU A 200 -7.73 13.56 -5.50
CA LEU A 200 -8.47 13.16 -4.31
C LEU A 200 -7.54 13.01 -3.11
N THR A 201 -6.36 12.44 -3.34
CA THR A 201 -5.37 12.15 -2.29
C THR A 201 -3.96 12.36 -2.82
N ARG A 202 -3.09 12.92 -1.98
CA ARG A 202 -1.65 13.00 -2.18
C ARG A 202 -0.97 12.24 -1.06
N ALA A 203 0.07 11.48 -1.36
CA ALA A 203 0.83 10.78 -0.34
C ALA A 203 2.31 10.75 -0.66
N THR A 204 3.13 10.69 0.38
CA THR A 204 4.59 10.52 0.26
C THR A 204 5.11 9.66 1.39
N SER A 205 6.19 8.93 1.14
CA SER A 205 6.80 8.03 2.12
C SER A 205 8.32 7.99 1.99
N ASN A 206 8.99 7.80 3.12
CA ASN A 206 10.43 7.62 3.19
C ASN A 206 10.77 6.18 3.52
N TRP A 207 11.75 5.67 2.79
CA TRP A 207 12.24 4.32 2.90
C TRP A 207 13.74 4.33 3.12
N VAL A 208 14.20 3.43 3.98
CA VAL A 208 15.63 3.20 4.23
C VAL A 208 15.94 1.72 4.09
N ILE A 209 17.21 1.42 3.90
CA ILE A 209 17.65 0.03 3.82
C ILE A 209 17.98 -0.48 5.23
N MET A 210 17.54 -1.71 5.52
CA MET A 210 17.88 -2.45 6.72
C MET A 210 18.44 -3.83 6.35
N HIS A 211 19.42 -4.31 7.10
CA HIS A 211 19.87 -5.69 6.99
C HIS A 211 18.86 -6.63 7.67
N ARG A 212 18.35 -7.62 6.93
CA ARG A 212 17.24 -8.49 7.32
C ARG A 212 17.50 -9.25 8.63
N GLU A 213 18.71 -9.78 8.81
CA GLU A 213 19.07 -10.59 9.99
C GLU A 213 19.49 -9.74 11.19
N THR A 214 20.47 -8.83 11.03
CA THR A 214 20.98 -7.99 12.13
C THR A 214 20.03 -6.88 12.55
N ARG A 215 19.00 -6.57 11.75
CA ARG A 215 18.03 -5.48 11.96
C ARG A 215 18.68 -4.10 12.06
N ARG A 216 19.90 -3.93 11.54
CA ARG A 216 20.62 -2.65 11.52
C ARG A 216 20.34 -1.90 10.23
N LEU A 217 20.14 -0.59 10.35
CA LEU A 217 20.06 0.30 9.20
C LEU A 217 21.39 0.28 8.42
N SER A 218 21.29 0.34 7.09
CA SER A 218 22.44 0.33 6.18
C SER A 218 22.37 1.52 5.24
N LYS A 219 23.54 1.99 4.81
CA LYS A 219 23.64 2.87 3.64
C LYS A 219 23.17 2.12 2.39
N ILE A 220 22.74 2.85 1.37
CA ILE A 220 22.42 2.27 0.05
C ILE A 220 23.73 1.88 -0.63
N PRO A 221 24.01 0.58 -0.88
CA PRO A 221 25.18 0.17 -1.64
C PRO A 221 25.13 0.74 -3.06
N GLU A 222 26.29 1.03 -3.66
CA GLU A 222 26.32 1.64 -4.99
C GLU A 222 25.65 0.78 -6.05
N GLN A 223 25.81 -0.55 -5.97
CA GLN A 223 25.15 -1.46 -6.92
C GLN A 223 23.61 -1.42 -6.81
N VAL A 224 23.08 -1.27 -5.59
CA VAL A 224 21.64 -1.09 -5.38
C VAL A 224 21.19 0.27 -5.91
N ARG A 225 22.02 1.31 -5.74
CA ARG A 225 21.74 2.65 -6.28
C ARG A 225 21.66 2.63 -7.81
N GLU A 226 22.57 1.93 -8.47
CA GLU A 226 22.58 1.76 -9.93
C GLU A 226 21.31 1.08 -10.45
N GLU A 227 20.73 0.13 -9.70
CA GLU A 227 19.47 -0.53 -10.07
C GLU A 227 18.25 0.40 -9.98
N VAL A 228 18.17 1.25 -8.94
CA VAL A 228 16.97 2.08 -8.67
C VAL A 228 17.03 3.47 -9.31
N MET A 229 18.23 4.05 -9.48
CA MET A 229 18.42 5.41 -10.00
C MET A 229 17.78 5.65 -11.37
N PRO A 230 17.74 4.70 -12.33
CA PRO A 230 17.06 4.90 -13.61
C PRO A 230 15.56 5.21 -13.50
N PHE A 231 14.92 4.88 -12.37
CA PHE A 231 13.51 5.12 -12.10
C PHE A 231 13.26 6.38 -11.26
N TYR A 232 14.31 7.10 -10.88
CA TYR A 232 14.17 8.31 -10.06
C TYR A 232 13.54 9.45 -10.85
N PHE A 233 12.48 10.00 -10.28
CA PHE A 233 11.75 11.13 -10.80
C PHE A 233 11.57 12.18 -9.73
N ASP A 234 12.33 13.27 -9.85
CA ASP A 234 12.38 14.30 -8.82
C ASP A 234 11.19 15.26 -8.91
N ARG A 235 10.02 14.72 -8.56
CA ARG A 235 8.76 15.44 -8.38
C ARG A 235 8.28 15.15 -6.96
N SER A 236 8.02 16.19 -6.17
CA SER A 236 7.39 16.06 -4.86
C SER A 236 5.92 16.47 -4.92
N VAL A 237 5.06 15.78 -4.17
CA VAL A 237 3.61 16.07 -4.09
C VAL A 237 3.20 16.74 -2.79
N ILE A 238 4.05 16.67 -1.76
CA ILE A 238 3.87 17.28 -0.44
C ILE A 238 5.16 18.01 -0.10
N PHE A 239 5.06 19.31 0.23
CA PHE A 239 6.22 20.16 0.46
C PHE A 239 6.78 20.03 1.89
N GLU A 240 8.10 20.15 2.02
CA GLU A 240 8.88 19.78 3.21
C GLU A 240 8.45 20.49 4.52
N ALA A 241 7.96 21.74 4.46
CA ALA A 241 7.58 22.52 5.64
C ALA A 241 6.39 21.92 6.44
N GLU A 242 5.51 21.18 5.77
CA GLU A 242 4.45 20.40 6.43
C GLU A 242 4.92 19.00 6.81
N TYR A 243 5.89 18.47 6.04
CA TYR A 243 6.37 17.10 6.13
C TYR A 243 7.37 16.87 7.27
N ASP A 244 8.23 17.84 7.62
CA ASP A 244 9.39 17.62 8.49
C ASP A 244 9.16 17.95 9.99
N ARG A 245 7.91 18.21 10.38
CA ARG A 245 7.60 18.44 11.80
C ARG A 245 7.72 17.14 12.58
N THR A 246 8.52 17.13 13.62
CA THR A 246 8.59 16.04 14.60
C THR A 246 7.21 15.76 15.19
N ILE A 247 6.90 14.48 15.44
CA ILE A 247 5.69 14.07 16.14
C ILE A 247 6.03 13.88 17.63
N ASP A 248 5.32 14.62 18.48
CA ASP A 248 5.47 14.56 19.92
C ASP A 248 5.25 13.14 20.43
N LYS A 249 6.05 12.73 21.42
CA LYS A 249 5.92 11.43 22.06
C LYS A 249 4.89 11.52 23.19
N LEU A 250 3.77 10.82 23.05
CA LEU A 250 2.81 10.65 24.14
C LEU A 250 3.33 9.68 25.21
N ASN A 251 2.80 9.84 26.42
CA ASN A 251 2.98 8.96 27.57
C ASN A 251 1.67 8.92 28.38
N ASP A 252 1.68 8.22 29.52
CA ASP A 252 0.48 7.98 30.32
C ASP A 252 -0.10 9.28 30.92
N GLU A 253 0.75 10.31 31.09
CA GLU A 253 0.37 11.61 31.66
C GLU A 253 -0.17 12.59 30.60
N THR A 254 0.26 12.43 29.35
CA THR A 254 -0.07 13.34 28.24
C THR A 254 -1.16 12.81 27.31
N ALA A 255 -1.45 11.51 27.37
CA ALA A 255 -2.52 10.88 26.63
C ALA A 255 -3.88 11.12 27.29
N GLU A 256 -4.86 11.57 26.50
CA GLU A 256 -6.25 11.74 26.98
C GLU A 256 -7.02 10.43 26.94
N ASN A 257 -6.73 9.59 25.96
CA ASN A 257 -7.38 8.28 25.77
C ASN A 257 -6.32 7.20 25.57
N ILE A 258 -6.48 6.07 26.27
CA ILE A 258 -5.61 4.90 26.16
C ILE A 258 -6.47 3.65 25.96
N ARG A 259 -6.18 2.90 24.90
CA ARG A 259 -6.80 1.61 24.60
C ARG A 259 -5.74 0.51 24.64
N SER A 260 -5.80 -0.34 25.66
CA SER A 260 -4.88 -1.49 25.85
C SER A 260 -5.48 -2.81 25.37
N GLY A 261 -4.66 -3.86 25.28
CA GLY A 261 -5.10 -5.20 24.91
C GLY A 261 -5.34 -5.40 23.41
N LEU A 262 -4.83 -4.50 22.56
CA LEU A 262 -4.90 -4.66 21.11
C LEU A 262 -3.95 -5.79 20.70
N ALA A 263 -4.50 -6.86 20.11
CA ALA A 263 -3.76 -8.06 19.76
C ALA A 263 -3.80 -8.28 18.23
N PRO A 264 -2.65 -8.44 17.56
CA PRO A 264 -2.60 -8.79 16.15
C PRO A 264 -3.28 -10.12 15.86
N ARG A 265 -4.11 -10.15 14.81
CA ARG A 265 -4.73 -11.38 14.31
C ARG A 265 -3.86 -12.01 13.23
N TRP A 266 -4.14 -13.27 12.90
CA TRP A 266 -3.44 -13.97 11.82
C TRP A 266 -3.47 -13.20 10.50
N ASN A 267 -4.62 -12.62 10.15
CA ASN A 267 -4.81 -11.86 8.91
C ASN A 267 -4.20 -10.44 8.95
N ASP A 268 -3.68 -10.00 10.09
CA ASP A 268 -2.96 -8.73 10.20
C ASP A 268 -1.47 -8.89 9.87
N MET A 269 -1.01 -10.14 9.74
CA MET A 269 0.38 -10.49 9.46
C MET A 269 0.65 -10.45 7.94
N ASP A 270 1.82 -9.95 7.57
CA ASP A 270 2.36 -10.03 6.23
C ASP A 270 3.16 -11.33 6.01
N VAL A 271 3.66 -11.50 4.78
CA VAL A 271 4.47 -12.66 4.40
C VAL A 271 5.80 -12.78 5.17
N ASN A 272 6.25 -11.70 5.81
CA ASN A 272 7.47 -11.66 6.59
C ASN A 272 7.22 -11.96 8.08
N GLN A 273 5.99 -12.35 8.44
CA GLN A 273 5.56 -12.59 9.82
C GLN A 273 5.68 -11.35 10.71
N HIS A 274 5.55 -10.17 10.12
CA HIS A 274 5.35 -8.92 10.83
C HIS A 274 3.93 -8.42 10.60
N VAL A 275 3.43 -7.58 11.50
CA VAL A 275 2.17 -6.90 11.24
C VAL A 275 2.34 -6.02 10.00
N ASN A 276 1.40 -6.11 9.06
CA ASN A 276 1.37 -5.26 7.89
C ASN A 276 1.22 -3.78 8.32
N ASN A 277 2.06 -2.90 7.75
CA ASN A 277 2.11 -1.47 8.10
C ASN A 277 0.75 -0.77 8.02
N VAL A 278 -0.13 -1.24 7.13
CA VAL A 278 -1.48 -0.70 6.95
C VAL A 278 -2.36 -0.92 8.19
N LYS A 279 -2.18 -2.03 8.92
CA LYS A 279 -2.99 -2.40 10.09
C LYS A 279 -2.76 -1.50 11.30
N TYR A 280 -1.60 -0.86 11.37
CA TYR A 280 -1.33 0.11 12.44
C TYR A 280 -2.29 1.30 12.41
N ILE A 281 -2.81 1.70 11.24
CA ILE A 281 -3.78 2.79 11.11
C ILE A 281 -5.05 2.45 11.89
N GLY A 282 -5.62 1.26 11.69
CA GLY A 282 -6.79 0.80 12.43
C GLY A 282 -6.58 0.86 13.94
N TRP A 283 -5.47 0.31 14.44
CA TRP A 283 -5.17 0.31 15.88
C TRP A 283 -4.89 1.70 16.45
N ILE A 284 -4.29 2.60 15.68
CA ILE A 284 -4.13 4.00 16.09
C ILE A 284 -5.49 4.65 16.32
N LEU A 285 -6.47 4.36 15.46
CA LEU A 285 -7.81 4.93 15.55
C LEU A 285 -8.67 4.35 16.69
N GLU A 286 -8.31 3.19 17.26
CA GLU A 286 -9.06 2.56 18.37
C GLU A 286 -9.10 3.39 19.67
N SER A 287 -8.18 4.34 19.86
CA SER A 287 -8.20 5.26 21.01
C SER A 287 -8.80 6.63 20.68
N VAL A 288 -9.26 6.84 19.45
CA VAL A 288 -9.96 8.07 19.05
C VAL A 288 -11.41 8.02 19.53
N PRO A 289 -11.93 9.09 20.16
CA PRO A 289 -13.33 9.12 20.59
C PRO A 289 -14.31 8.89 19.42
N MET A 290 -15.32 8.05 19.63
CA MET A 290 -16.32 7.72 18.60
C MET A 290 -16.98 8.95 17.97
N LYS A 291 -17.30 9.96 18.79
CA LYS A 291 -17.87 11.22 18.32
C LYS A 291 -17.01 11.89 17.22
N VAL A 292 -15.69 11.81 17.33
CA VAL A 292 -14.77 12.35 16.31
C VAL A 292 -14.84 11.52 15.03
N LEU A 293 -14.87 10.20 15.13
CA LEU A 293 -14.97 9.31 13.96
C LEU A 293 -16.32 9.48 13.21
N GLU A 294 -17.38 9.76 13.95
CA GLU A 294 -18.73 10.00 13.41
C GLU A 294 -18.86 11.38 12.77
N GLU A 295 -18.39 12.43 13.45
CA GLU A 295 -18.62 13.83 13.06
C GLU A 295 -17.50 14.45 12.21
N TYR A 296 -16.32 13.84 12.10
CA TYR A 296 -15.17 14.40 11.38
C TYR A 296 -14.60 13.47 10.30
N HIS A 297 -14.10 14.05 9.21
CA HIS A 297 -13.24 13.38 8.23
C HIS A 297 -11.76 13.56 8.59
N LEU A 298 -11.00 12.47 8.50
CA LEU A 298 -9.54 12.49 8.60
C LEU A 298 -8.94 13.04 7.30
N THR A 299 -8.45 14.27 7.29
CA THR A 299 -7.92 14.95 6.08
C THR A 299 -6.42 14.79 5.91
N SER A 300 -5.68 14.50 6.99
CA SER A 300 -4.24 14.25 6.91
C SER A 300 -3.81 13.29 7.99
N MET A 301 -2.91 12.37 7.66
CA MET A 301 -2.25 11.50 8.63
C MET A 301 -0.76 11.35 8.30
N THR A 302 0.09 11.65 9.27
CA THR A 302 1.53 11.37 9.23
C THR A 302 1.86 10.25 10.20
N LEU A 303 2.59 9.24 9.75
CA LEU A 303 3.02 8.08 10.52
C LEU A 303 4.55 8.06 10.56
N GLU A 304 5.14 7.82 11.73
CA GLU A 304 6.56 7.54 11.94
C GLU A 304 6.73 6.14 12.52
N TYR A 305 7.28 5.22 11.73
CA TYR A 305 7.53 3.85 12.13
C TYR A 305 8.86 3.75 12.87
N ARG A 306 8.83 3.13 14.05
CA ARG A 306 10.00 2.97 14.94
C ARG A 306 10.37 1.52 15.17
N ARG A 307 9.38 0.62 15.14
CA ARG A 307 9.58 -0.81 15.40
C ARG A 307 8.53 -1.65 14.69
N GLU A 308 8.90 -2.88 14.34
CA GLU A 308 7.96 -3.90 13.86
C GLU A 308 7.22 -4.58 15.01
N CYS A 309 6.03 -5.10 14.73
CA CYS A 309 5.22 -5.88 15.65
C CYS A 309 5.09 -7.32 15.16
N ARG A 310 5.10 -8.27 16.09
CA ARG A 310 4.83 -9.70 15.84
C ARG A 310 3.54 -10.13 16.52
N GLN A 311 2.97 -11.25 16.07
CA GLN A 311 1.69 -11.78 16.53
C GLN A 311 1.54 -11.93 18.05
N SER A 312 2.62 -12.24 18.76
CA SER A 312 2.60 -12.45 20.22
C SER A 312 2.51 -11.17 21.06
N HIS A 313 2.66 -10.00 20.45
CA HIS A 313 2.69 -8.74 21.19
C HIS A 313 1.29 -8.20 21.45
N LEU A 314 1.08 -7.70 22.67
CA LEU A 314 -0.05 -6.85 23.01
C LEU A 314 0.34 -5.38 22.89
N LEU A 315 -0.60 -4.58 22.42
CA LEU A 315 -0.40 -3.18 22.07
C LEU A 315 -1.31 -2.26 22.89
N GLU A 316 -0.84 -1.04 23.05
CA GLU A 316 -1.62 0.09 23.55
C GLU A 316 -1.65 1.20 22.50
N SER A 317 -2.84 1.72 22.24
CA SER A 317 -3.10 2.89 21.41
C SER A 317 -3.38 4.08 22.32
N LEU A 318 -2.62 5.16 22.16
CA LEU A 318 -2.74 6.39 22.94
C LEU A 318 -3.10 7.53 22.00
N THR A 319 -4.04 8.38 22.41
CA THR A 319 -4.48 9.56 21.64
C THR A 319 -4.64 10.79 22.53
N THR A 320 -4.24 11.95 22.01
CA THR A 320 -4.52 13.28 22.57
C THR A 320 -5.09 14.16 21.48
N MET A 321 -6.20 14.85 21.76
CA MET A 321 -6.88 15.74 20.83
C MET A 321 -6.55 17.21 21.15
N LYS A 322 -6.36 18.05 20.13
CA LYS A 322 -6.15 19.48 20.29
C LYS A 322 -6.96 20.22 19.23
N THR A 323 -7.81 21.13 19.65
CA THR A 323 -8.48 22.07 18.74
C THR A 323 -7.44 23.09 18.27
N SER A 324 -7.26 23.25 16.95
CA SER A 324 -6.54 24.41 16.45
C SER A 324 -7.53 25.54 16.24
N ILE A 325 -7.38 26.60 17.03
CA ILE A 325 -7.95 27.90 16.70
C ILE A 325 -7.00 28.46 15.63
N ALA A 326 -7.47 28.57 14.39
CA ALA A 326 -6.70 29.24 13.36
C ALA A 326 -6.73 30.74 13.70
N GLU A 327 -5.62 31.27 14.20
CA GLU A 327 -5.37 32.71 14.14
C GLU A 327 -5.18 33.07 12.66
N ASP A 328 -6.08 33.91 12.13
CA ASP A 328 -6.05 34.51 10.79
C ASP A 328 -6.24 33.59 9.56
N THR A 329 -7.47 33.09 9.36
CA THR A 329 -8.12 33.07 8.03
C THR A 329 -9.63 32.98 8.20
N ASP A 330 -10.36 33.78 7.43
CA ASP A 330 -11.81 34.00 7.41
C ASP A 330 -12.60 32.75 6.91
N SER A 331 -12.31 31.57 7.48
CA SER A 331 -13.06 30.34 7.23
C SER A 331 -13.40 29.66 8.56
N ASP A 332 -14.69 29.47 8.79
CA ASP A 332 -15.34 28.84 9.97
C ASP A 332 -14.95 27.36 10.23
N ASN A 333 -13.85 26.87 9.64
CA ASN A 333 -13.42 25.48 9.76
C ASN A 333 -12.45 25.30 10.92
N SER A 334 -12.98 25.08 12.12
CA SER A 334 -12.17 24.64 13.26
C SER A 334 -11.50 23.29 12.95
N ALA A 335 -10.22 23.31 12.57
CA ALA A 335 -9.48 22.10 12.30
C ALA A 335 -9.10 21.42 13.62
N LEU A 336 -9.51 20.17 13.80
CA LEU A 336 -9.14 19.36 14.95
C LEU A 336 -7.83 18.62 14.62
N ARG A 337 -6.90 18.58 15.56
CA ARG A 337 -5.64 17.85 15.43
C ARG A 337 -5.55 16.77 16.49
N SER A 338 -4.89 15.68 16.16
CA SER A 338 -4.61 14.62 17.12
C SER A 338 -3.19 14.12 17.02
N THR A 339 -2.62 13.77 18.15
CA THR A 339 -1.34 13.07 18.25
C THR A 339 -1.63 11.67 18.77
N HIS A 340 -0.91 10.68 18.25
CA HIS A 340 -1.09 9.29 18.59
C HIS A 340 0.23 8.59 18.84
N LEU A 341 0.19 7.58 19.71
CA LEU A 341 1.28 6.63 19.92
C LEU A 341 0.71 5.21 19.99
N LEU A 342 1.23 4.33 19.14
CA LEU A 342 1.08 2.89 19.28
C LEU A 342 2.36 2.32 19.90
N ARG A 343 2.24 1.60 21.01
CA ARG A 343 3.38 1.03 21.76
C ARG A 343 3.10 -0.39 22.24
N LEU A 344 4.17 -1.12 22.57
CA LEU A 344 4.07 -2.42 23.23
C LEU A 344 3.52 -2.25 24.66
N GLN A 345 2.58 -3.10 25.06
CA GLN A 345 1.99 -3.04 26.40
C GLN A 345 2.97 -3.47 27.50
N GLU A 346 3.83 -4.46 27.21
CA GLU A 346 4.77 -5.07 28.15
C GLU A 346 5.88 -4.09 28.62
N ASN A 347 6.56 -3.44 27.67
CA ASN A 347 7.75 -2.63 27.95
C ASN A 347 7.61 -1.17 27.49
N LYS A 348 6.41 -0.76 27.07
CA LYS A 348 6.07 0.59 26.59
C LYS A 348 6.93 1.09 25.42
N SER A 349 7.62 0.19 24.72
CA SER A 349 8.42 0.54 23.56
C SER A 349 7.55 1.01 22.40
N GLU A 350 8.00 2.07 21.74
CA GLU A 350 7.28 2.70 20.65
C GLU A 350 7.30 1.85 19.38
N ILE A 351 6.15 1.78 18.70
CA ILE A 351 6.00 1.11 17.41
C ILE A 351 5.75 2.15 16.33
N VAL A 352 4.73 2.98 16.51
CA VAL A 352 4.37 4.03 15.55
C VAL A 352 3.94 5.28 16.30
N ARG A 353 4.49 6.43 15.93
CA ARG A 353 3.89 7.73 16.28
C ARG A 353 3.06 8.22 15.11
N ALA A 354 1.94 8.86 15.38
CA ALA A 354 1.17 9.50 14.33
C ALA A 354 0.66 10.87 14.73
N ARG A 355 0.41 11.70 13.72
CA ARG A 355 -0.29 12.96 13.84
C ARG A 355 -1.36 13.00 12.77
N ALA A 356 -2.56 13.41 13.15
CA ALA A 356 -3.69 13.51 12.26
C ALA A 356 -4.36 14.89 12.31
N GLN A 357 -5.00 15.26 11.22
CA GLN A 357 -5.83 16.45 11.09
C GLN A 357 -7.21 16.06 10.61
N TRP A 358 -8.22 16.74 11.12
CA TRP A 358 -9.61 16.41 10.92
C TRP A 358 -10.41 17.67 10.58
N CYS A 359 -11.41 17.52 9.72
CA CYS A 359 -12.43 18.54 9.47
C CYS A 359 -13.82 17.98 9.78
N ILE A 360 -14.76 18.86 10.12
CA ILE A 360 -16.15 18.47 10.37
C ILE A 360 -16.75 17.92 9.07
N LYS A 361 -17.52 16.82 9.15
CA LYS A 361 -18.30 16.32 8.02
C LYS A 361 -19.43 17.30 7.74
N GLU A 362 -19.60 17.70 6.48
CA GLU A 362 -20.77 18.48 6.07
C GLU A 362 -22.03 17.66 6.42
N GLN A 363 -22.95 18.25 7.19
CA GLN A 363 -24.24 17.63 7.45
C GLN A 363 -25.01 17.59 6.13
N ALA A 364 -25.28 16.38 5.64
CA ALA A 364 -26.00 16.12 4.39
C ALA A 364 -27.49 16.50 4.47
#